data_AF-A0A9E2UGE4-F1
#
_entry.id   AF-A0A9E2UGE4-F1
#
_cell.length_a   1.000
_cell.length_b   1.000
_cell.length_c   1.000
_cell.angle_alpha   90.00
_cell.angle_beta   90.00
_cell.angle_gamma   90.00
#
_symmetry.space_group_name_H-M   'P 1'
#
loop_
_entity.id
_entity.type
_entity.pdbx_description
1 polymer ?
#
loop_
_entity_poly.entity_id
_entity_poly.type
_entity_poly.pdbx_seq_one_letter_code
_entity_poly.pdbx_strand_id
1 'polypeptide(L)'
;TFEQIADFCELHPLEIQAIADGEVANQMQGLDPVANGQTTMEEIERCQADPQARLKLSPQALPQQMFRHKGPRYTPIAKRQDKPDAIAFLLRNYPELLDAQISKLIGTTKPTIAAVRDRTHWNSPNIKPRHPVELGLCTVAELDEALQRARARRRVEEEGLRGDESEPLEA
;
A
#
# COMPACT_ATOMS: atom_id res chain seq x y z
N THR A 1 -29.21 26.42 16.00
CA THR A 1 -28.95 27.87 15.86
C THR A 1 -27.69 28.08 15.06
N PHE A 2 -27.44 29.28 14.52
CA PHE A 2 -26.17 29.57 13.82
C PHE A 2 -24.96 29.44 14.73
N GLU A 3 -25.08 29.77 16.01
CA GLU A 3 -24.03 29.55 17.01
C GLU A 3 -23.67 28.05 17.17
N GLN A 4 -24.66 27.16 17.17
CA GLN A 4 -24.39 25.71 17.26
C GLN A 4 -23.63 25.18 16.05
N ILE A 5 -23.94 25.68 14.85
CA ILE A 5 -23.29 25.29 13.60
C ILE A 5 -21.87 25.89 13.55
N ALA A 6 -21.74 27.16 13.93
CA ALA A 6 -20.48 27.88 14.05
C ALA A 6 -19.50 27.14 14.98
N ASP A 7 -19.96 26.76 16.17
CA ASP A 7 -19.15 26.01 17.13
C ASP A 7 -18.74 24.62 16.61
N PHE A 8 -19.61 23.95 15.84
CA PHE A 8 -19.32 22.62 15.27
C PHE A 8 -18.34 22.68 14.09
N CYS A 9 -18.43 23.72 13.27
CA CYS A 9 -17.58 23.94 12.09
C CYS A 9 -16.33 24.77 12.39
N GLU A 10 -16.15 25.23 13.64
CA GLU A 10 -15.07 26.14 14.07
C GLU A 10 -15.04 27.46 13.27
N LEU A 11 -16.21 28.01 12.96
CA LEU A 11 -16.38 29.26 12.22
C LEU A 11 -17.09 30.31 13.08
N HIS A 12 -17.01 31.58 12.68
CA HIS A 12 -17.79 32.63 13.36
C HIS A 12 -19.27 32.57 12.93
N PRO A 13 -20.24 32.84 13.83
CA PRO A 13 -21.67 32.81 13.47
C PRO A 13 -22.06 33.70 12.28
N LEU A 14 -21.38 34.85 12.12
CA LEU A 14 -21.57 35.73 10.96
C LEU A 14 -21.11 35.12 9.64
N GLU A 15 -20.08 34.27 9.66
CA GLU A 15 -19.63 33.55 8.46
C GLU A 15 -20.67 32.49 8.06
N ILE A 16 -21.21 31.76 9.04
CA ILE A 16 -22.30 30.80 8.81
C ILE A 16 -23.54 31.52 8.25
N GLN A 17 -23.88 32.68 8.80
CA GLN A 17 -25.00 33.48 8.33
C GLN A 17 -24.78 33.97 6.89
N ALA A 18 -23.62 34.52 6.57
CA ALA A 18 -23.31 34.99 5.20
C ALA A 18 -23.31 33.84 4.18
N ILE A 19 -22.91 32.62 4.58
CA ILE A 19 -23.02 31.41 3.75
C ILE A 19 -24.49 31.01 3.57
N ALA A 20 -25.29 31.04 4.64
CA ALA A 20 -26.72 30.71 4.59
C ALA A 20 -27.53 31.70 3.75
N ASP A 21 -27.17 32.98 3.79
CA ASP A 21 -27.77 34.07 3.01
C ASP A 21 -27.27 34.08 1.54
N GLY A 22 -26.27 33.25 1.21
CA GLY A 22 -25.73 33.13 -0.16
C GLY A 22 -24.83 34.29 -0.60
N GLU A 23 -24.34 35.10 0.34
CA GLU A 23 -23.45 36.23 0.06
C GLU A 23 -22.01 35.77 -0.22
N VAL A 24 -21.59 34.67 0.41
CA VAL A 24 -20.26 34.06 0.29
C VAL A 24 -20.35 32.57 -0.02
N ALA A 25 -19.25 31.96 -0.48
CA ALA A 25 -19.14 30.51 -0.68
C ALA A 25 -20.09 29.88 -1.74
N ASN A 26 -20.65 30.64 -2.67
CA ASN A 26 -21.55 30.13 -3.73
C ASN A 26 -20.97 29.03 -4.64
N GLN A 27 -19.63 28.87 -4.66
CA GLN A 27 -18.95 27.80 -5.40
C GLN A 27 -18.55 26.59 -4.52
N MET A 28 -18.83 26.62 -3.22
CA MET A 28 -18.52 25.51 -2.31
C MET A 28 -19.56 24.41 -2.46
N GLN A 29 -19.09 23.18 -2.66
CA GLN A 29 -19.94 22.00 -2.63
C GLN A 29 -20.23 21.62 -1.19
N GLY A 30 -21.51 21.67 -0.80
CA GLY A 30 -21.96 21.20 0.51
C GLY A 30 -21.73 19.70 0.69
N LEU A 31 -21.33 19.30 1.90
CA LEU A 31 -21.17 17.91 2.31
C LEU A 31 -22.13 17.62 3.45
N ASP A 32 -22.77 16.46 3.41
CA ASP A 32 -23.63 15.99 4.49
C ASP A 32 -22.76 15.42 5.64
N PRO A 33 -22.80 16.03 6.84
CA PRO A 33 -21.97 15.60 7.97
C PRO A 33 -22.40 14.25 8.55
N VAL A 34 -23.62 13.79 8.29
CA VAL A 34 -24.07 12.45 8.68
C VAL A 34 -23.54 11.40 7.71
N ALA A 35 -23.69 11.64 6.41
CA ALA A 35 -23.18 10.73 5.38
C ALA A 35 -21.64 10.57 5.46
N ASN A 36 -20.94 11.62 5.89
CA ASN A 36 -19.49 11.62 6.09
C ASN A 36 -19.05 11.03 7.46
N GLY A 37 -19.99 10.55 8.28
CA GLY A 37 -19.70 9.97 9.59
C GLY A 37 -19.16 10.96 10.63
N GLN A 38 -19.32 12.27 10.40
CA GLN A 38 -18.87 13.33 11.31
C GLN A 38 -19.81 13.52 12.49
N THR A 39 -21.12 13.27 12.31
CA THR A 39 -22.13 13.27 13.36
C THR A 39 -23.26 12.27 13.04
N THR A 40 -24.23 12.11 13.92
CA THR A 40 -25.42 11.25 13.71
C THR A 40 -26.70 12.07 13.61
N MET A 41 -27.73 11.52 12.97
CA MET A 41 -29.06 12.16 12.94
C MET A 41 -29.62 12.40 14.36
N GLU A 42 -29.42 11.43 15.25
CA GLU A 42 -29.86 11.51 16.65
C GLU A 42 -29.21 12.70 17.39
N GLU A 43 -27.93 12.96 17.11
CA GLU A 43 -27.19 14.09 17.70
C GLU A 43 -27.67 15.44 17.14
N ILE A 44 -28.04 15.49 15.86
CA ILE A 44 -28.65 16.67 15.24
C ILE A 44 -30.02 16.94 15.86
N GLU A 45 -30.88 15.94 16.01
CA GLU A 45 -32.20 16.06 16.62
C GLU A 45 -32.11 16.55 18.07
N ARG A 46 -31.17 16.01 18.86
CA ARG A 46 -30.90 16.45 20.23
C ARG A 46 -30.55 17.94 20.30
N CYS A 47 -29.69 18.42 19.41
CA CYS A 47 -29.27 19.82 19.36
C CYS A 47 -30.33 20.74 18.73
N GLN A 48 -31.24 20.21 17.92
CA GLN A 48 -32.36 20.96 17.37
C GLN A 48 -33.42 21.28 18.44
N ALA A 49 -33.64 20.35 19.39
CA ALA A 49 -34.61 20.52 20.47
C ALA A 49 -34.15 21.50 21.56
N ASP A 50 -32.84 21.73 21.71
CA ASP A 50 -32.26 22.63 22.72
C ASP A 50 -31.25 23.61 22.09
N PRO A 51 -31.56 24.92 22.01
CA PRO A 51 -30.66 25.95 21.49
C PRO A 51 -29.32 26.09 22.24
N GLN A 52 -29.26 25.68 23.52
CA GLN A 52 -28.06 25.74 24.34
C GLN A 52 -27.17 24.51 24.18
N ALA A 53 -27.70 23.40 23.66
CA ALA A 53 -26.91 22.20 23.39
C ALA A 53 -25.82 22.48 22.33
N ARG A 54 -24.75 21.68 22.32
CA ARG A 54 -23.68 21.75 21.32
C ARG A 54 -23.52 20.41 20.63
N LEU A 55 -23.34 20.44 19.30
CA LEU A 55 -23.08 19.26 18.47
C LEU A 55 -21.69 18.70 18.78
N LYS A 56 -21.58 17.38 18.82
CA LYS A 56 -20.31 16.68 19.04
C LYS A 56 -19.88 15.91 17.81
N LEU A 57 -18.59 15.96 17.50
CA LEU A 57 -17.97 15.09 16.50
C LEU A 57 -18.05 13.63 16.96
N SER A 58 -18.47 12.76 16.05
CA SER A 58 -18.42 11.31 16.25
C SER A 58 -16.98 10.85 16.46
N PRO A 59 -16.71 9.91 17.38
CA PRO A 59 -15.38 9.33 17.53
C PRO A 59 -14.90 8.59 16.26
N GLN A 60 -15.83 8.23 15.36
CA GLN A 60 -15.51 7.61 14.06
C GLN A 60 -15.12 8.64 12.98
N ALA A 61 -15.31 9.94 13.24
CA ALA A 61 -14.96 11.03 12.33
C ALA A 61 -13.44 11.26 12.22
N LEU A 62 -12.64 10.61 13.08
CA LEU A 62 -11.20 10.62 12.97
C LEU A 62 -10.80 9.99 11.62
N PRO A 63 -10.04 10.70 10.77
CA PRO A 63 -9.61 10.15 9.49
C PRO A 63 -8.93 8.79 9.73
N GLN A 64 -9.41 7.76 9.04
CA GLN A 64 -8.72 6.48 9.04
C GLN A 64 -7.26 6.75 8.64
N GLN A 65 -6.32 6.38 9.51
CA GLN A 65 -4.90 6.56 9.22
C GLN A 65 -4.60 5.84 7.91
N MET A 66 -4.38 6.60 6.84
CA MET A 66 -3.97 6.04 5.57
C MET A 66 -2.60 5.38 5.75
N PHE A 67 -2.58 4.05 5.83
CA PHE A 67 -1.34 3.30 5.83
C PHE A 67 -0.68 3.47 4.47
N ARG A 68 0.33 4.34 4.39
CA ARG A 68 1.21 4.41 3.23
C ARG A 68 1.96 3.09 3.12
N HIS A 69 1.69 2.30 2.08
CA HIS A 69 2.54 1.18 1.74
C HIS A 69 3.96 1.70 1.54
N LYS A 70 4.94 1.16 2.29
CA LYS A 70 6.36 1.48 2.10
C LYS A 70 6.70 1.21 0.64
N GLY A 71 7.04 2.27 -0.10
CA GLY A 71 7.41 2.18 -1.51
C GLY A 71 8.70 1.38 -1.72
N PRO A 72 9.03 1.03 -2.98
CA PRO A 72 10.27 0.35 -3.30
C PRO A 72 11.48 1.09 -2.73
N ARG A 73 12.39 0.38 -2.07
CA ARG A 73 13.60 0.96 -1.47
C ARG A 73 14.43 1.64 -2.56
N TYR A 74 14.69 2.95 -2.41
CA TYR A 74 15.53 3.68 -3.35
C TYR A 74 16.93 3.07 -3.39
N THR A 75 17.40 2.67 -4.58
CA THR A 75 18.78 2.23 -4.76
C THR A 75 19.64 3.39 -5.30
N PRO A 76 20.69 3.80 -4.56
CA PRO A 76 21.63 4.84 -5.00
C PRO A 76 22.22 4.51 -6.37
N ILE A 77 22.49 5.55 -7.18
CA ILE A 77 22.95 5.39 -8.57
C ILE A 77 24.22 4.53 -8.68
N ALA A 78 25.15 4.68 -7.74
CA ALA A 78 26.40 3.91 -7.69
C ALA A 78 26.16 2.39 -7.62
N LYS A 79 25.11 1.96 -6.91
CA LYS A 79 24.77 0.54 -6.71
C LYS A 79 23.83 -0.02 -7.79
N ARG A 80 23.39 0.80 -8.75
CA ARG A 80 22.47 0.32 -9.81
C ARG A 80 23.16 -0.63 -10.79
N GLN A 81 24.45 -0.45 -11.00
CA GLN A 81 25.27 -1.32 -11.86
C GLN A 81 25.49 -2.72 -11.25
N ASP A 82 25.34 -2.86 -9.93
CA ASP A 82 25.47 -4.14 -9.22
C ASP A 82 24.18 -4.98 -9.27
N LYS A 83 23.05 -4.39 -9.69
CA LYS A 83 21.75 -5.10 -9.72
C LYS A 83 21.75 -6.30 -10.68
N PRO A 84 22.26 -6.20 -11.93
CA PRO A 84 22.34 -7.34 -12.84
C PRO A 84 23.17 -8.50 -12.28
N ASP A 85 24.27 -8.19 -11.58
CA ASP A 85 25.14 -9.17 -10.91
C ASP A 85 24.40 -9.94 -9.81
N ALA A 86 23.63 -9.21 -8.98
CA ALA A 86 22.78 -9.80 -7.96
C ALA A 86 21.64 -10.64 -8.53
N ILE A 87 20.98 -10.15 -9.59
CA ILE A 87 19.90 -10.89 -10.27
C ILE A 87 20.45 -12.20 -10.85
N ALA A 88 21.61 -12.15 -11.53
CA ALA A 88 22.24 -13.34 -12.08
C ALA A 88 22.62 -14.35 -10.99
N PHE A 89 23.08 -13.89 -9.82
CA PHE A 89 23.32 -14.75 -8.66
C PHE A 89 22.04 -15.41 -8.15
N LEU A 90 20.96 -14.64 -7.97
CA LEU A 90 19.69 -15.18 -7.46
C LEU A 90 19.08 -16.20 -8.43
N LEU A 91 19.06 -15.89 -9.73
CA LEU A 91 18.55 -16.81 -10.76
C LEU A 91 19.34 -18.12 -10.83
N ARG A 92 20.66 -18.08 -10.57
CA ARG A 92 21.52 -19.26 -10.61
C ARG A 92 21.41 -20.14 -9.35
N ASN A 93 21.39 -19.53 -8.16
CA ASN A 93 21.49 -20.26 -6.90
C ASN A 93 20.12 -20.57 -6.28
N TYR A 94 19.09 -19.78 -6.59
CA TYR A 94 17.76 -19.89 -5.99
C TYR A 94 16.67 -19.87 -7.08
N PRO A 95 16.60 -20.91 -7.93
CA PRO A 95 15.58 -21.00 -8.98
C PRO A 95 14.15 -21.07 -8.44
N GLU A 96 13.97 -21.31 -7.14
CA GLU A 96 12.67 -21.25 -6.46
C GLU A 96 12.12 -19.82 -6.26
N LEU A 97 12.96 -18.78 -6.38
CA LEU A 97 12.52 -17.40 -6.23
C LEU A 97 11.76 -16.93 -7.48
N LEU A 98 10.57 -16.35 -7.26
CA LEU A 98 9.81 -15.69 -8.32
C LEU A 98 10.38 -14.31 -8.66
N ASP A 99 10.14 -13.87 -9.89
CA ASP A 99 10.48 -12.52 -10.37
C ASP A 99 9.88 -11.42 -9.49
N ALA A 100 8.70 -11.65 -8.92
CA ALA A 100 8.07 -10.74 -7.96
C ALA A 100 8.88 -10.61 -6.65
N GLN A 101 9.43 -11.72 -6.15
CA GLN A 101 10.27 -11.74 -4.96
C GLN A 101 11.63 -11.09 -5.24
N ILE A 102 12.26 -11.40 -6.38
CA ILE A 102 13.52 -10.79 -6.81
C ILE A 102 13.35 -9.27 -7.02
N SER A 103 12.24 -8.85 -7.64
CA SER A 103 11.90 -7.43 -7.86
C SER A 103 11.81 -6.67 -6.54
N LYS A 104 11.12 -7.23 -5.54
CA LYS A 104 10.99 -6.64 -4.20
C LYS A 104 12.31 -6.63 -3.42
N LEU A 105 13.10 -7.69 -3.53
CA LEU A 105 14.34 -7.87 -2.79
C LEU A 105 15.46 -6.94 -3.29
N ILE A 106 15.61 -6.80 -4.61
CA ILE A 106 16.69 -6.02 -5.24
C ILE A 106 16.25 -4.58 -5.57
N GLY A 107 14.95 -4.31 -5.62
CA GLY A 107 14.40 -3.03 -6.08
C GLY A 107 14.59 -2.84 -7.58
N THR A 108 14.28 -3.88 -8.36
CA THR A 108 14.38 -3.89 -9.84
C THR A 108 13.02 -4.19 -10.47
N THR A 109 12.90 -4.09 -11.79
CA THR A 109 11.66 -4.40 -12.52
C THR A 109 11.69 -5.79 -13.14
N LYS A 110 10.51 -6.40 -13.34
CA LYS A 110 10.38 -7.72 -13.99
C LYS A 110 11.03 -7.78 -15.39
N PRO A 111 10.89 -6.76 -16.26
CA PRO A 111 11.59 -6.74 -17.55
C PRO A 111 13.11 -6.79 -17.42
N THR A 112 13.68 -6.12 -16.41
CA THR A 112 15.13 -6.19 -16.16
C THR A 112 15.55 -7.59 -15.72
N ILE A 113 14.74 -8.28 -14.91
CA ILE A 113 15.02 -9.67 -14.49
C ILE A 113 15.00 -10.60 -15.71
N ALA A 114 13.98 -10.48 -16.57
CA ALA A 114 13.88 -11.23 -17.82
C ALA A 114 15.09 -10.97 -18.73
N ALA A 115 15.48 -9.70 -18.91
CA ALA A 115 16.64 -9.35 -19.74
C ALA A 115 17.96 -9.95 -19.23
N VAL A 116 18.12 -10.09 -17.91
CA VAL A 116 19.30 -10.76 -17.31
C VAL A 116 19.20 -12.29 -17.50
N ARG A 117 18.02 -12.88 -17.33
CA ARG A 117 17.75 -14.31 -17.56
C ARG A 117 18.05 -14.71 -19.01
N ASP A 118 17.56 -13.91 -19.95
CA ASP A 118 17.64 -14.17 -21.39
C ASP A 118 18.95 -13.65 -22.00
N ARG A 119 19.85 -13.08 -21.17
CA ARG A 119 21.12 -12.47 -21.58
C ARG A 119 20.97 -11.34 -22.62
N THR A 120 19.82 -10.70 -22.68
CA THR A 120 19.51 -9.56 -23.57
C THR A 120 19.74 -8.19 -22.91
N HIS A 121 20.14 -8.17 -21.64
CA HIS A 121 20.55 -6.92 -20.97
C HIS A 121 21.77 -6.31 -21.68
N TRP A 122 21.80 -4.97 -21.85
CA TRP A 122 22.87 -4.27 -22.57
C TRP A 122 24.28 -4.58 -22.04
N ASN A 123 24.41 -4.82 -20.72
CA ASN A 123 25.67 -5.15 -20.07
C ASN A 123 25.90 -6.65 -19.87
N SER A 124 25.11 -7.52 -20.52
CA SER A 124 25.16 -8.98 -20.36
C SER A 124 26.57 -9.60 -20.39
N PRO A 125 27.49 -9.19 -21.29
CA PRO A 125 28.86 -9.74 -21.33
C PRO A 125 29.68 -9.52 -20.06
N ASN A 126 29.38 -8.47 -19.29
CA ASN A 126 30.15 -8.10 -18.10
C ASN A 126 29.48 -8.52 -16.79
N ILE A 127 28.30 -9.15 -16.84
CA ILE A 127 27.56 -9.56 -15.64
C ILE A 127 28.34 -10.68 -14.94
N LYS A 128 28.66 -10.46 -13.66
CA LYS A 128 29.32 -11.43 -12.80
C LYS A 128 28.40 -11.78 -11.63
N PRO A 129 27.93 -13.03 -11.48
CA PRO A 129 27.06 -13.40 -10.36
C PRO A 129 27.72 -13.11 -9.01
N ARG A 130 27.16 -12.18 -8.23
CA ARG A 130 27.64 -11.79 -6.89
C ARG A 130 26.51 -11.79 -5.87
N HIS A 131 26.83 -12.10 -4.61
CA HIS A 131 25.81 -12.24 -3.58
C HIS A 131 25.14 -10.89 -3.26
N PRO A 132 23.79 -10.81 -3.25
CA PRO A 132 23.08 -9.52 -3.12
C PRO A 132 23.31 -8.83 -1.77
N VAL A 133 23.60 -9.59 -0.71
CA VAL A 133 23.95 -9.04 0.61
C VAL A 133 25.35 -8.42 0.59
N GLU A 134 26.32 -9.02 -0.10
CA GLU A 134 27.69 -8.47 -0.21
C GLU A 134 27.70 -7.16 -0.99
N LEU A 135 26.84 -7.05 -2.00
CA LEU A 135 26.60 -5.82 -2.76
C LEU A 135 25.81 -4.78 -1.93
N GLY A 136 25.27 -5.18 -0.77
CA GLY A 136 24.43 -4.35 0.09
C GLY A 136 23.16 -3.87 -0.61
N LEU A 137 22.54 -4.75 -1.39
CA LEU A 137 21.24 -4.53 -2.05
C LEU A 137 20.07 -5.01 -1.17
N CYS A 138 20.30 -6.06 -0.38
CA CYS A 138 19.38 -6.54 0.65
C CYS A 138 20.15 -6.93 1.93
N THR A 139 19.41 -7.11 3.01
CA THR A 139 19.95 -7.68 4.26
C THR A 139 19.85 -9.20 4.26
N VAL A 140 20.62 -9.87 5.14
CA VAL A 140 20.53 -11.33 5.33
C VAL A 140 19.11 -11.74 5.72
N ALA A 141 18.47 -10.99 6.62
CA ALA A 141 17.12 -11.27 7.09
C ALA A 141 16.09 -11.19 5.95
N GLU A 142 16.19 -10.17 5.08
CA GLU A 142 15.30 -10.02 3.92
C GLU A 142 15.48 -11.15 2.89
N LEU A 143 16.71 -11.60 2.67
CA LEU A 143 16.99 -12.74 1.78
C LEU A 143 16.40 -14.03 2.36
N ASP A 144 16.59 -14.29 3.64
CA ASP A 144 16.06 -15.50 4.29
C ASP A 144 14.52 -15.50 4.29
N GLU A 145 13.87 -14.37 4.60
CA GLU A 145 12.41 -14.21 4.52
C GLU A 145 11.88 -14.50 3.10
N ALA A 146 12.58 -14.03 2.07
CA ALA A 146 12.21 -14.29 0.67
C ALA A 146 12.32 -15.79 0.32
N LEU A 147 13.39 -16.46 0.78
CA LEU A 147 13.61 -17.89 0.57
C LEU A 147 12.59 -18.74 1.34
N GLN A 148 12.31 -18.42 2.60
CA GLN A 148 11.30 -19.10 3.39
C GLN A 148 9.93 -19.03 2.73
N ARG A 149 9.52 -17.84 2.25
CA ARG A 149 8.26 -17.67 1.51
C ARG A 149 8.24 -18.45 0.20
N ALA A 150 9.34 -18.48 -0.54
CA ALA A 150 9.43 -19.25 -1.78
C ALA A 150 9.29 -20.76 -1.53
N ARG A 151 9.98 -21.27 -0.50
CA ARG A 151 9.91 -22.68 -0.08
C ARG A 151 8.54 -23.07 0.46
N ALA A 152 7.93 -22.21 1.27
CA ALA A 152 6.57 -22.43 1.78
C ALA A 152 5.56 -22.53 0.63
N ARG A 153 5.64 -21.62 -0.35
CA ARG A 153 4.76 -21.68 -1.52
C ARG A 153 4.96 -22.94 -2.34
N ARG A 154 6.21 -23.33 -2.59
CA ARG A 154 6.51 -24.56 -3.34
C ARG A 154 5.93 -25.80 -2.65
N ARG A 155 6.02 -25.89 -1.31
CA ARG A 155 5.39 -26.98 -0.55
C ARG A 155 3.87 -27.04 -0.75
N VAL A 156 3.19 -25.89 -0.70
CA VAL A 156 1.74 -25.81 -0.93
C VAL A 156 1.39 -26.19 -2.37
N GLU A 157 2.18 -25.76 -3.36
CA GLU A 157 2.01 -26.14 -4.77
C GLU A 157 2.21 -27.66 -4.96
N GLU A 158 3.21 -28.26 -4.31
CA GLU A 158 3.49 -29.71 -4.35
C GLU A 158 2.40 -30.53 -3.63
N GLU A 159 1.88 -30.06 -2.48
CA GLU A 159 0.79 -30.71 -1.74
C GLU A 159 -0.54 -30.63 -2.49
N GLY A 160 -0.83 -29.49 -3.13
CA GLY A 160 -2.01 -29.33 -3.99
C GLY A 160 -1.98 -30.22 -5.22
N LEU A 161 -0.81 -30.40 -5.84
CA LEU A 161 -0.64 -31.29 -7.00
C LEU A 161 -0.85 -32.76 -6.62
N ARG A 162 -0.40 -33.19 -5.44
CA ARG A 162 -0.58 -34.57 -4.96
C ARG A 162 -2.01 -34.90 -4.53
N GLY A 163 -2.83 -33.90 -4.19
CA GLY A 163 -4.25 -34.08 -3.87
C GLY A 163 -5.12 -34.32 -5.12
N ASP A 164 -4.76 -33.70 -6.24
CA ASP A 164 -5.50 -33.78 -7.52
C ASP A 164 -5.29 -35.13 -8.24
N GLU A 165 -4.15 -35.80 -8.02
CA GLU A 165 -3.86 -37.12 -8.59
C GLU A 165 -4.57 -38.30 -7.89
N SER A 166 -5.44 -38.02 -6.90
CA SER A 166 -6.07 -39.03 -6.03
C SER A 166 -7.57 -39.27 -6.27
N GLU A 167 -8.14 -38.83 -7.40
CA GLU A 167 -9.45 -39.33 -7.87
C GLU A 167 -9.25 -40.53 -8.82
N PRO A 168 -9.59 -41.76 -8.42
CA PRO A 168 -9.49 -42.93 -9.28
C PRO A 168 -10.56 -42.89 -10.38
N LEU A 169 -10.16 -43.22 -11.60
CA LEU A 169 -11.05 -43.67 -12.68
C LEU A 169 -11.84 -44.89 -12.22
N GLU A 170 -13.09 -44.72 -11.81
CA GLU A 170 -14.11 -45.77 -11.80
C GLU A 170 -15.43 -45.24 -12.38
N ALA A 171 -15.68 -45.60 -13.64
CA ALA A 171 -17.01 -45.86 -14.22
C ALA A 171 -16.86 -46.65 -15.53
#